data_AF-A0A0R0CJD0-F1
#
_entry.id   AF-A0A0R0CJD0-F1
#
_cell.length_a   1.000
_cell.length_b   1.000
_cell.length_c   1.000
_cell.angle_alpha   90.00
_cell.angle_beta   90.00
_cell.angle_gamma   90.00
#
_symmetry.space_group_name_H-M   'P 1'
#
loop_
_entity.id
_entity.type
_entity.pdbx_description
1 polymer ?
#
loop_
_entity_poly.entity_id
_entity_poly.type
_entity_poly.pdbx_seq_one_letter_code
_entity_poly.pdbx_strand_id
1 'polypeptide(L)'
;MKNTMRVMLAASMVLGFTACKKEDAAPVAEAQQALVAPAKDDDAGWKKYLQAVAVQNMGTITASPFLYYLPPESDPEFAAKYERQVESATTAISRGIQPGNMLAFGSSASAKMADMIEAGFKGVQADSMKGVRVVFIGDAADNARVQTIVQPTGADYIFVEAK
;
A
#
# COMPACT_ATOMS: atom_id res chain seq x y z
N MET A 1 -49.43 -4.19 -44.70
CA MET A 1 -50.61 -3.30 -44.55
C MET A 1 -51.15 -3.47 -43.13
N LYS A 2 -51.25 -2.35 -42.37
CA LYS A 2 -52.30 -2.00 -41.36
C LYS A 2 -52.53 -2.96 -40.17
N ASN A 3 -52.54 -2.58 -38.88
CA ASN A 3 -52.81 -1.33 -38.16
C ASN A 3 -51.96 -1.31 -36.85
N THR A 4 -51.31 -0.24 -36.38
CA THR A 4 -51.76 1.10 -35.94
C THR A 4 -52.58 1.13 -34.64
N MET A 5 -52.17 2.08 -33.76
CA MET A 5 -52.83 2.75 -32.63
C MET A 5 -52.63 2.14 -31.22
N ARG A 6 -51.93 2.76 -30.26
CA ARG A 6 -51.82 4.15 -29.71
C ARG A 6 -52.67 4.36 -28.44
N VAL A 7 -52.03 5.01 -27.45
CA VAL A 7 -52.59 5.98 -26.45
C VAL A 7 -53.26 5.32 -25.22
N MET A 8 -53.08 5.71 -23.94
CA MET A 8 -52.51 6.88 -23.24
C MET A 8 -52.29 6.60 -21.72
N LEU A 9 -51.35 7.36 -21.12
CA LEU A 9 -51.30 8.00 -19.78
C LEU A 9 -51.99 7.39 -18.54
N ALA A 10 -51.21 7.29 -17.45
CA ALA A 10 -51.36 8.10 -16.21
C ALA A 10 -50.23 7.67 -15.22
N ALA A 11 -49.19 8.49 -15.02
CA ALA A 11 -49.08 9.46 -13.93
C ALA A 11 -49.26 8.85 -12.52
N SER A 12 -48.16 8.58 -11.84
CA SER A 12 -48.09 8.54 -10.37
C SER A 12 -46.71 9.03 -9.95
N MET A 13 -46.67 10.32 -9.67
CA MET A 13 -45.57 11.04 -9.03
C MET A 13 -45.70 10.80 -7.52
N VAL A 14 -44.72 10.14 -6.91
CA VAL A 14 -44.48 10.27 -5.47
C VAL A 14 -43.01 10.63 -5.29
N LEU A 15 -42.82 11.89 -4.89
CA LEU A 15 -41.58 12.47 -4.44
C LEU A 15 -41.18 11.80 -3.12
N GLY A 16 -40.05 11.10 -3.13
CA GLY A 16 -39.31 10.72 -1.93
C GLY A 16 -37.99 11.48 -1.89
N PHE A 17 -38.03 12.75 -1.49
CA PHE A 17 -36.81 13.48 -1.09
C PHE A 17 -36.33 12.93 0.26
N THR A 18 -35.46 11.92 0.23
CA THR A 18 -34.51 11.70 1.32
C THR A 18 -33.24 12.48 1.01
N ALA A 19 -33.18 13.69 1.56
CA ALA A 19 -31.95 14.43 1.68
C ALA A 19 -31.01 13.73 2.69
N CYS A 20 -29.85 13.26 2.25
CA CYS A 20 -28.60 13.43 2.99
C CYS A 20 -27.38 12.93 2.20
N LYS A 21 -26.38 13.81 2.16
CA LYS A 21 -24.98 13.63 1.76
C LYS A 21 -24.70 13.15 0.34
N LYS A 22 -24.35 14.16 -0.47
CA LYS A 22 -23.14 14.15 -1.31
C LYS A 22 -22.02 13.41 -0.57
N GLU A 23 -21.76 12.18 -0.99
CA GLU A 23 -20.49 11.52 -0.76
C GLU A 23 -19.83 11.49 -2.14
N ASP A 24 -18.77 12.29 -2.28
CA ASP A 24 -17.83 12.19 -3.36
C ASP A 24 -17.42 10.73 -3.46
N ALA A 25 -17.82 10.07 -4.54
CA ALA A 25 -17.34 8.75 -4.88
C ALA A 25 -15.85 8.88 -5.15
N ALA A 26 -15.04 8.68 -4.10
CA ALA A 26 -13.65 8.31 -4.26
C ALA A 26 -13.62 7.13 -5.25
N PRO A 27 -12.72 7.13 -6.24
CA PRO A 27 -12.67 6.08 -7.23
C PRO A 27 -12.61 4.73 -6.53
N VAL A 28 -13.60 3.90 -6.81
CA VAL A 28 -13.62 2.50 -6.38
C VAL A 28 -12.39 1.87 -7.01
N ALA A 29 -11.36 1.68 -6.19
CA ALA A 29 -10.29 0.76 -6.50
C ALA A 29 -10.97 -0.57 -6.86
N GLU A 30 -10.70 -1.07 -8.07
CA GLU A 30 -11.08 -2.41 -8.48
C GLU A 30 -10.80 -3.35 -7.31
N ALA A 31 -11.80 -4.12 -6.88
CA ALA A 31 -11.72 -4.93 -5.67
C ALA A 31 -10.62 -5.98 -5.81
N GLN A 32 -9.39 -5.60 -5.44
CA GLN A 32 -8.24 -6.48 -5.38
C GLN A 32 -8.54 -7.55 -4.33
N GLN A 33 -8.28 -8.80 -4.69
CA GLN A 33 -8.54 -9.93 -3.82
C GLN A 33 -7.71 -9.77 -2.55
N ALA A 34 -8.40 -9.59 -1.41
CA ALA A 34 -7.74 -9.40 -0.12
C ALA A 34 -6.88 -10.62 0.20
N LEU A 35 -5.57 -10.41 0.23
CA LEU A 35 -4.62 -11.42 0.66
C LEU A 35 -4.65 -11.50 2.18
N VAL A 36 -4.62 -12.73 2.71
CA VAL A 36 -4.60 -12.96 4.17
C VAL A 36 -3.15 -13.05 4.63
N ALA A 37 -2.83 -12.29 5.67
CA ALA A 37 -1.54 -12.29 6.31
C ALA A 37 -1.27 -13.64 6.99
N PRO A 38 -0.06 -14.20 6.84
CA PRO A 38 0.35 -15.41 7.55
C PRO A 38 0.46 -15.20 9.06
N ALA A 39 0.60 -16.30 9.81
CA ALA A 39 0.89 -16.24 11.24
C ALA A 39 2.19 -15.48 11.51
N LYS A 40 2.29 -14.81 12.67
CA LYS A 40 3.42 -13.91 13.00
C LYS A 40 4.80 -14.58 12.86
N ASP A 41 4.90 -15.85 13.22
CA ASP A 41 6.15 -16.62 13.19
C ASP A 41 6.37 -17.40 11.88
N ASP A 42 5.48 -17.28 10.89
CA ASP A 42 5.60 -17.95 9.59
C ASP A 42 6.48 -17.14 8.61
N ASP A 43 7.80 -17.18 8.81
CA ASP A 43 8.78 -16.49 7.95
C ASP A 43 8.58 -16.78 6.45
N ALA A 44 8.39 -18.06 6.10
CA ALA A 44 8.23 -18.47 4.70
C ALA A 44 6.91 -17.97 4.10
N GLY A 45 5.82 -18.01 4.87
CA GLY A 45 4.54 -17.44 4.49
C GLY A 45 4.67 -15.94 4.26
N TRP A 46 5.31 -15.21 5.18
CA TRP A 46 5.44 -13.76 5.11
C TRP A 46 6.23 -13.28 3.88
N LYS A 47 7.28 -13.99 3.48
CA LYS A 47 8.02 -13.69 2.24
C LYS A 47 7.12 -13.80 1.00
N LYS A 48 6.29 -14.85 0.92
CA LYS A 48 5.33 -15.04 -0.19
C LYS A 48 4.23 -13.99 -0.17
N TYR A 49 3.70 -13.69 1.01
CA TYR A 49 2.69 -12.67 1.22
C TYR A 49 3.18 -11.30 0.77
N LEU A 50 4.37 -10.88 1.22
CA LEU A 50 5.01 -9.63 0.80
C LEU A 50 5.13 -9.54 -0.73
N GLN A 51 5.64 -10.59 -1.37
CA GLN A 51 5.77 -10.63 -2.83
C GLN A 51 4.40 -10.47 -3.52
N ALA A 52 3.38 -11.20 -3.07
CA ALA A 52 2.05 -11.15 -3.66
C ALA A 52 1.40 -9.77 -3.51
N VAL A 53 1.46 -9.18 -2.31
CA VAL A 53 0.93 -7.83 -2.04
C VAL A 53 1.68 -6.78 -2.87
N ALA A 54 3.01 -6.87 -2.94
CA ALA A 54 3.80 -5.94 -3.76
C ALA A 54 3.38 -5.99 -5.23
N VAL A 55 3.19 -7.20 -5.79
CA VAL A 55 2.73 -7.38 -7.18
C VAL A 55 1.33 -6.81 -7.40
N GLN A 56 0.38 -7.05 -6.48
CA GLN A 56 -0.98 -6.48 -6.57
C GLN A 56 -0.97 -4.94 -6.56
N ASN A 57 0.03 -4.33 -5.93
CA ASN A 57 0.13 -2.88 -5.76
C ASN A 57 1.05 -2.20 -6.79
N MET A 58 1.50 -2.89 -7.85
CA MET A 58 2.42 -2.32 -8.87
C MET A 58 1.78 -1.18 -9.67
N GLY A 59 0.46 -1.20 -9.87
CA GLY A 59 -0.22 -0.21 -10.72
C GLY A 59 0.40 -0.19 -12.12
N THR A 60 0.98 0.95 -12.50
CA THR A 60 1.63 1.13 -13.81
C THR A 60 3.13 0.80 -13.82
N ILE A 61 3.70 0.48 -12.66
CA ILE A 61 5.11 0.07 -12.55
C ILE A 61 5.27 -1.31 -13.20
N THR A 62 6.29 -1.45 -14.05
CA THR A 62 6.64 -2.71 -14.71
C THR A 62 7.98 -3.27 -14.24
N ALA A 63 8.82 -2.44 -13.62
CA ALA A 63 10.05 -2.88 -12.97
C ALA A 63 9.73 -3.80 -11.78
N SER A 64 10.57 -4.82 -11.55
CA SER A 64 10.41 -5.68 -10.37
C SER A 64 10.52 -4.85 -9.08
N PRO A 65 9.63 -5.06 -8.09
CA PRO A 65 9.66 -4.29 -6.86
C PRO A 65 10.89 -4.63 -6.02
N PHE A 66 11.46 -3.61 -5.36
CA PHE A 66 12.48 -3.81 -4.33
C PHE A 66 11.80 -4.17 -3.01
N LEU A 67 11.93 -5.44 -2.62
CA LEU A 67 11.30 -5.97 -1.41
C LEU A 67 12.23 -5.81 -0.21
N TYR A 68 11.79 -5.05 0.79
CA TYR A 68 12.43 -4.94 2.09
C TYR A 68 11.64 -5.75 3.12
N TYR A 69 12.25 -6.85 3.54
CA TYR A 69 11.65 -7.82 4.44
C TYR A 69 12.44 -7.90 5.75
N LEU A 70 11.73 -8.04 6.87
CA LEU A 70 12.31 -8.44 8.15
C LEU A 70 11.72 -9.80 8.55
N PRO A 71 12.54 -10.76 9.01
CA PRO A 71 12.02 -12.01 9.56
C PRO A 71 11.17 -11.74 10.81
N PRO A 72 10.41 -12.74 11.31
CA PRO A 72 9.74 -12.63 12.59
C PRO A 72 10.70 -12.27 13.73
N GLU A 73 10.22 -11.50 14.71
CA GLU A 73 11.04 -11.13 15.90
C GLU A 73 11.46 -12.34 16.76
N SER A 74 10.79 -13.48 16.58
CA SER A 74 11.15 -14.76 17.19
C SER A 74 12.39 -15.42 16.58
N ASP A 75 12.87 -14.94 15.42
CA ASP A 75 14.12 -15.39 14.83
C ASP A 75 15.31 -15.04 15.76
N PRO A 76 16.13 -16.01 16.20
CA PRO A 76 17.25 -15.76 17.11
C PRO A 76 18.29 -14.76 16.58
N GLU A 77 18.36 -14.57 15.27
CA GLU A 77 19.26 -13.63 14.61
C GLU A 77 18.54 -12.33 14.21
N PHE A 78 17.31 -12.09 14.67
CA PHE A 78 16.49 -10.95 14.27
C PHE A 78 17.26 -9.63 14.38
N ALA A 79 17.94 -9.38 15.50
CA ALA A 79 18.68 -8.13 15.71
C ALA A 79 19.76 -7.91 14.64
N ALA A 80 20.58 -8.94 14.36
CA ALA A 80 21.64 -8.85 13.36
C ALA A 80 21.09 -8.77 11.92
N LYS A 81 19.94 -9.39 11.64
CA LYS A 81 19.26 -9.29 10.33
C LYS A 81 18.63 -7.90 10.16
N TYR A 82 18.03 -7.36 11.22
CA TYR A 82 17.46 -6.02 11.25
C TYR A 82 18.52 -4.96 10.96
N GLU A 83 19.65 -4.96 11.68
CA GLU A 83 20.73 -3.99 11.47
C GLU A 83 21.24 -4.00 10.03
N ARG A 84 21.48 -5.20 9.47
CA ARG A 84 21.90 -5.36 8.07
C ARG A 84 20.85 -4.84 7.09
N GLN A 85 19.58 -5.06 7.37
CA GLN A 85 18.50 -4.58 6.49
C GLN A 85 18.36 -3.06 6.55
N VAL A 86 18.52 -2.45 7.74
CA VAL A 86 18.57 -1.00 7.92
C VAL A 86 19.73 -0.40 7.14
N GLU A 87 20.94 -0.97 7.26
CA GLU A 87 22.12 -0.51 6.52
C GLU A 87 21.91 -0.60 5.00
N SER A 88 21.39 -1.74 4.52
CA SER A 88 21.10 -1.96 3.11
C SER A 88 20.06 -0.98 2.58
N ALA A 89 18.95 -0.78 3.29
CA ALA A 89 17.88 0.14 2.90
C ALA A 89 18.38 1.59 2.88
N THR A 90 19.09 2.02 3.93
CA THR A 90 19.67 3.37 4.02
C THR A 90 20.66 3.64 2.89
N THR A 91 21.53 2.67 2.60
CA THR A 91 22.50 2.77 1.50
C THR A 91 21.82 2.83 0.14
N ALA A 92 20.75 2.07 -0.07
CA ALA A 92 20.02 2.10 -1.34
C ALA A 92 19.25 3.42 -1.52
N ILE A 93 18.53 3.86 -0.49
CA ILE A 93 17.72 5.09 -0.52
C ILE A 93 18.62 6.33 -0.67
N SER A 94 19.76 6.39 0.03
CA SER A 94 20.71 7.51 -0.09
C SER A 94 21.33 7.67 -1.47
N ARG A 95 21.36 6.61 -2.29
CA ARG A 95 21.78 6.68 -3.71
C ARG A 95 20.71 7.26 -4.64
N GLY A 96 19.52 7.51 -4.11
CA GLY A 96 18.36 7.97 -4.86
C GLY A 96 17.64 6.80 -5.55
N ILE A 97 16.31 6.85 -5.54
CA ILE A 97 15.45 5.86 -6.18
C ILE A 97 14.86 6.50 -7.44
N GLN A 98 15.02 5.82 -8.57
CA GLN A 98 14.58 6.38 -9.85
C GLN A 98 13.06 6.27 -10.00
N PRO A 99 12.40 7.23 -10.67
CA PRO A 99 10.98 7.13 -11.00
C PRO A 99 10.66 5.84 -11.76
N GLY A 100 9.43 5.33 -11.58
CA GLY A 100 8.99 4.06 -12.16
C GLY A 100 9.47 2.82 -11.40
N ASN A 101 10.08 2.99 -10.21
CA ASN A 101 10.41 1.91 -9.30
C ASN A 101 9.46 1.86 -8.11
N MET A 102 9.38 0.68 -7.49
CA MET A 102 8.64 0.45 -6.26
C MET A 102 9.56 -0.03 -5.15
N LEU A 103 9.40 0.52 -3.96
CA LEU A 103 9.89 -0.07 -2.72
C LEU A 103 8.70 -0.66 -1.95
N ALA A 104 8.75 -1.95 -1.60
CA ALA A 104 7.73 -2.58 -0.78
C ALA A 104 8.35 -3.03 0.55
N PHE A 105 7.82 -2.53 1.65
CA PHE A 105 8.26 -2.80 3.01
C PHE A 105 7.21 -3.65 3.70
N GLY A 106 7.58 -4.84 4.18
CA GLY A 106 6.63 -5.68 4.90
C GLY A 106 7.24 -6.77 5.77
N SER A 107 6.61 -7.03 6.91
CA SER A 107 7.03 -8.01 7.90
C SER A 107 5.93 -8.23 8.93
N SER A 108 5.99 -9.36 9.63
CA SER A 108 5.21 -9.60 10.86
C SER A 108 5.69 -8.76 12.05
N ALA A 109 6.88 -8.17 11.94
CA ALA A 109 7.48 -7.21 12.87
C ALA A 109 7.18 -5.77 12.43
N SER A 110 5.88 -5.43 12.26
CA SER A 110 5.45 -4.13 11.70
C SER A 110 6.09 -2.93 12.41
N ALA A 111 6.21 -3.00 13.73
CA ALA A 111 6.86 -1.98 14.54
C ALA A 111 8.30 -1.68 14.06
N LYS A 112 9.09 -2.74 13.93
CA LYS A 112 10.47 -2.69 13.47
C LYS A 112 10.59 -2.34 12.00
N MET A 113 9.63 -2.71 11.17
CA MET A 113 9.60 -2.29 9.78
C MET A 113 9.48 -0.77 9.66
N ALA A 114 8.66 -0.14 10.49
CA ALA A 114 8.57 1.32 10.50
C ALA A 114 9.82 2.00 11.06
N ASP A 115 10.45 1.45 12.11
CA ASP A 115 11.75 1.93 12.61
C ASP A 115 12.80 1.93 11.47
N MET A 116 12.80 0.88 10.65
CA MET A 116 13.69 0.78 9.49
C MET A 116 13.34 1.81 8.40
N ILE A 117 12.06 2.07 8.14
CA ILE A 117 11.63 3.12 7.20
C ILE A 117 12.08 4.49 7.70
N GLU A 118 11.89 4.80 8.99
CA GLU A 118 12.35 6.05 9.60
C GLU A 118 13.86 6.23 9.42
N ALA A 119 14.64 5.19 9.71
CA ALA A 119 16.09 5.22 9.54
C ALA A 119 16.49 5.41 8.07
N GLY A 120 15.90 4.65 7.15
CA GLY A 120 16.25 4.68 5.74
C GLY A 120 15.84 5.96 5.02
N PHE A 121 14.74 6.59 5.43
CA PHE A 121 14.24 7.85 4.85
C PHE A 121 14.81 9.10 5.52
N LYS A 122 15.60 8.93 6.59
CA LYS A 122 16.25 10.05 7.26
C LYS A 122 17.15 10.82 6.28
N GLY A 123 16.84 12.10 6.08
CA GLY A 123 17.62 12.98 5.21
C GLY A 123 17.28 12.87 3.72
N VAL A 124 16.26 12.08 3.34
CA VAL A 124 15.72 12.12 1.98
C VAL A 124 15.11 13.50 1.74
N GLN A 125 15.49 14.13 0.63
CA GLN A 125 15.04 15.48 0.31
C GLN A 125 13.57 15.46 -0.11
N ALA A 126 12.88 16.56 0.17
CA ALA A 126 11.51 16.74 -0.28
C ALA A 126 11.44 16.60 -1.82
N ASP A 127 10.36 15.98 -2.31
CA ASP A 127 10.08 15.76 -3.74
C ASP A 127 11.12 14.95 -4.54
N SER A 128 12.16 14.41 -3.91
CA SER A 128 13.22 13.65 -4.59
C SER A 128 12.78 12.28 -5.12
N MET A 129 11.63 11.77 -4.66
CA MET A 129 11.09 10.46 -5.01
C MET A 129 9.80 10.54 -5.84
N LYS A 130 9.55 11.66 -6.53
CA LYS A 130 8.41 11.79 -7.46
C LYS A 130 8.40 10.67 -8.49
N GLY A 131 7.27 9.99 -8.63
CA GLY A 131 7.11 8.85 -9.53
C GLY A 131 7.70 7.53 -9.00
N VAL A 132 8.23 7.51 -7.78
CA VAL A 132 8.51 6.27 -7.03
C VAL A 132 7.26 5.89 -6.25
N ARG A 133 6.96 4.60 -6.17
CA ARG A 133 5.92 4.07 -5.27
C ARG A 133 6.55 3.45 -4.03
N VAL A 134 5.99 3.75 -2.87
CA VAL A 134 6.36 3.15 -1.59
C VAL A 134 5.14 2.46 -1.02
N VAL A 135 5.22 1.14 -0.86
CA VAL A 135 4.16 0.32 -0.28
C VAL A 135 4.60 -0.12 1.11
N PHE A 136 3.82 0.22 2.13
CA PHE A 136 3.99 -0.27 3.49
C PHE A 136 2.93 -1.32 3.80
N ILE A 137 3.38 -2.51 4.22
CA ILE A 137 2.55 -3.67 4.50
C ILE A 137 2.76 -4.05 5.96
N GLY A 138 1.78 -3.77 6.81
CA GLY A 138 1.93 -3.93 8.26
C GLY A 138 0.67 -3.57 9.03
N ASP A 139 0.85 -3.31 10.32
CA ASP A 139 -0.24 -3.00 11.24
C ASP A 139 -0.76 -1.58 11.02
N ALA A 140 -2.08 -1.39 11.10
CA ALA A 140 -2.72 -0.08 10.95
C ALA A 140 -2.22 0.96 11.98
N ALA A 141 -1.78 0.51 13.16
CA ALA A 141 -1.20 1.36 14.20
C ALA A 141 0.06 2.10 13.73
N ASP A 142 0.77 1.55 12.75
CA ASP A 142 2.06 2.07 12.28
C ASP A 142 1.92 2.94 11.02
N ASN A 143 0.75 2.92 10.37
CA ASN A 143 0.53 3.62 9.11
C ASN A 143 0.78 5.13 9.22
N ALA A 144 0.18 5.80 10.23
CA ALA A 144 0.24 7.25 10.35
C ALA A 144 1.69 7.77 10.49
N ARG A 145 2.53 7.06 11.25
CA ARG A 145 3.95 7.43 11.38
C ARG A 145 4.72 7.19 10.08
N VAL A 146 4.51 6.07 9.41
CA VAL A 146 5.19 5.76 8.14
C VAL A 146 4.80 6.76 7.06
N GLN A 147 3.51 7.06 6.95
CA GLN A 147 2.99 8.06 6.01
C GLN A 147 3.65 9.42 6.23
N THR A 148 3.79 9.86 7.48
CA THR A 148 4.42 11.15 7.83
C THR A 148 5.89 11.20 7.39
N ILE A 149 6.60 10.07 7.45
CA ILE A 149 8.00 9.96 7.01
C ILE A 149 8.11 10.00 5.48
N VAL A 150 7.24 9.27 4.78
CA VAL A 150 7.36 9.04 3.33
C VAL A 150 6.76 10.18 2.51
N GLN A 151 5.62 10.75 2.92
CA GLN A 151 4.91 11.76 2.11
C GLN A 151 5.74 12.97 1.68
N PRO A 152 6.62 13.56 2.52
CA PRO A 152 7.44 14.71 2.11
C PRO A 152 8.35 14.42 0.92
N THR A 153 8.73 13.17 0.68
CA THR A 153 9.59 12.76 -0.45
C THR A 153 8.92 12.88 -1.81
N GLY A 154 7.59 13.05 -1.86
CA GLY A 154 6.80 13.08 -3.08
C GLY A 154 6.55 11.69 -3.70
N ALA A 155 6.92 10.61 -3.01
CA ALA A 155 6.58 9.25 -3.42
C ALA A 155 5.07 9.00 -3.33
N ASP A 156 4.56 8.13 -4.23
CA ASP A 156 3.22 7.59 -4.14
C ASP A 156 3.15 6.55 -3.02
N TYR A 157 2.57 6.93 -1.88
CA TYR A 157 2.50 6.10 -0.68
C TYR A 157 1.23 5.27 -0.65
N ILE A 158 1.38 3.95 -0.53
CA ILE A 158 0.30 2.99 -0.36
C ILE A 158 0.46 2.26 0.96
N PHE A 159 -0.60 2.23 1.75
CA PHE A 159 -0.69 1.38 2.94
C PHE A 159 -1.56 0.16 2.67
N VAL A 160 -1.05 -1.01 3.04
CA VAL A 160 -1.80 -2.26 3.05
C VAL A 160 -1.75 -2.82 4.47
N GLU A 161 -2.93 -2.95 5.08
CA GLU A 161 -3.02 -3.57 6.40
C GLU A 161 -2.79 -5.07 6.29
N ALA A 162 -1.89 -5.61 7.11
CA ALA A 162 -1.69 -7.04 7.22
C ALA A 162 -2.76 -7.66 8.12
N LYS A 163 -3.72 -8.37 7.52
CA LYS A 163 -4.89 -8.98 8.18
C LYS A 163 -5.06 -10.44 7.83
#